data_AF-A0A8B8PM53-F1
#
_entry.id   AF-A0A8B8PM53-F1
#
_cell.length_a   1.000
_cell.length_b   1.000
_cell.length_c   1.000
_cell.angle_alpha   90.00
_cell.angle_beta   90.00
_cell.angle_gamma   90.00
#
_symmetry.space_group_name_H-M   'P 1'
#
loop_
_entity.id
_entity.type
_entity.pdbx_description
1 polymer ?
#
loop_
_entity_poly.entity_id
_entity_poly.type
_entity_poly.pdbx_seq_one_letter_code
_entity_poly.pdbx_strand_id
1 'polypeptide(L)'
;MASLPRELPPVLDCLQFRIIEICREYTLEYDGRTGEGLEKVVVHPYCVRADQHQCLVYFIDVVGQLCYWKYGDENWSHLGGGYDDIVVYQGKVCVTDQFGSVSWIDSSFKLQKFSLSIDAGSCRCHRRHRKRLVISSGDLYAVDECIRHGGARHFRAYRLDRECWRWKEVRSLGNSAFFLGNGRSFAVPATEIDGCEGDCIYYVENASSYSSYFWEDVKAFSLTDRGHKDVDFWFISLMKRGAITLE
;
A
#
# COMPACT_ATOMS: atom_id res chain seq x y z
N MET A 1 24.08 -8.74 17.42
CA MET A 1 23.20 -7.71 16.84
C MET A 1 22.76 -6.81 17.97
N ALA A 2 22.98 -5.50 17.87
CA ALA A 2 22.62 -4.56 18.92
C ALA A 2 21.10 -4.36 18.92
N SER A 3 20.46 -4.59 20.06
CA SER A 3 19.05 -4.28 20.26
C SER A 3 18.83 -2.77 20.11
N LEU A 4 17.84 -2.36 19.33
CA LEU A 4 17.45 -0.95 19.22
C LEU A 4 17.01 -0.41 20.59
N PRO A 5 17.41 0.81 20.98
CA PRO A 5 17.04 1.38 22.26
C PRO A 5 15.52 1.58 22.38
N ARG A 6 14.98 1.42 23.61
CA ARG A 6 13.54 1.57 23.91
C ARG A 6 12.98 2.96 23.60
N GLU A 7 13.87 3.95 23.48
CA GLU A 7 13.57 5.32 23.10
C GLU A 7 14.48 5.72 21.93
N LEU A 8 13.93 6.43 20.94
CA LEU A 8 14.72 7.00 19.85
C LEU A 8 15.74 7.98 20.47
N PRO A 9 17.04 7.87 20.13
CA PRO A 9 18.01 8.81 20.64
C PRO A 9 17.65 10.23 20.18
N PRO A 10 17.90 11.25 21.03
CA PRO A 10 17.60 12.65 20.68
C PRO A 10 18.41 13.16 19.48
N VAL A 11 19.47 12.44 19.09
CA VAL A 11 20.24 12.66 17.87
C VAL A 11 20.35 11.32 17.14
N LEU A 12 19.83 11.27 15.90
CA LEU A 12 20.04 10.15 14.99
C LEU A 12 21.41 10.31 14.33
N ASP A 13 22.39 9.54 14.80
CA ASP A 13 23.69 9.43 14.15
C ASP A 13 23.65 8.33 13.07
N CYS A 14 23.66 8.74 11.80
CA CYS A 14 23.65 7.84 10.64
C CYS A 14 24.92 6.96 10.54
N LEU A 15 25.99 7.28 11.29
CA LEU A 15 27.19 6.43 11.39
C LEU A 15 26.97 5.29 12.39
N GLN A 16 26.07 5.47 13.36
CA GLN A 16 25.72 4.46 14.36
C GLN A 16 24.50 3.64 13.95
N PHE A 17 23.57 4.24 13.20
CA PHE A 17 22.34 3.60 12.75
C PHE A 17 22.23 3.66 11.24
N ARG A 18 22.04 2.48 10.62
CA ARG A 18 21.75 2.39 9.18
C ARG A 18 20.32 2.87 8.94
N ILE A 19 20.18 4.01 8.25
CA ILE A 19 18.89 4.49 7.76
C ILE A 19 18.62 3.88 6.39
N ILE A 20 17.42 3.35 6.21
CA ILE A 20 16.95 2.77 4.94
C ILE A 20 15.61 3.43 4.62
N GLU A 21 15.49 3.94 3.41
CA GLU A 21 14.20 4.41 2.90
C GLU A 21 13.34 3.20 2.54
N ILE A 22 12.21 3.02 3.23
CA ILE A 22 11.31 1.89 3.01
C ILE A 22 10.28 2.21 1.91
N CYS A 23 9.64 3.37 2.02
CA CYS A 23 8.67 3.85 1.03
C CYS A 23 8.54 5.38 1.11
N ARG A 24 8.02 5.97 0.04
CA ARG A 24 7.53 7.35 0.03
C ARG A 24 6.02 7.34 -0.03
N GLU A 25 5.43 8.25 0.71
CA GLU A 25 4.01 8.47 0.73
C GLU A 25 3.73 9.95 0.51
N TYR A 26 2.63 10.22 -0.18
CA TYR A 26 2.13 11.56 -0.37
C TYR A 26 0.75 11.65 0.29
N THR A 27 0.55 12.73 1.04
CA THR A 27 -0.75 13.08 1.61
C THR A 27 -1.22 14.38 0.97
N LEU A 28 -2.52 14.51 0.76
CA LEU A 28 -3.14 15.77 0.37
C LEU A 28 -3.87 16.33 1.58
N GLU A 29 -3.54 17.57 1.92
CA GLU A 29 -4.21 18.34 2.95
C GLU A 29 -5.21 19.30 2.29
N TYR A 30 -6.44 19.30 2.78
CA TYR A 30 -7.47 20.23 2.33
C TYR A 30 -8.04 20.96 3.55
N ASP A 31 -7.90 22.30 3.57
CA ASP A 31 -8.48 23.18 4.58
C ASP A 31 -8.13 22.82 6.04
N GLY A 32 -6.85 22.50 6.31
CA GLY A 32 -6.35 22.16 7.64
C GLY A 32 -6.83 20.81 8.19
N ARG A 33 -7.55 20.01 7.39
CA ARG A 33 -7.89 18.62 7.67
C ARG A 33 -7.11 17.70 6.75
N THR A 34 -6.36 16.77 7.34
CA THR A 34 -5.75 15.66 6.60
C THR A 34 -6.84 14.69 6.12
N GLY A 35 -7.01 14.54 4.80
CA GLY A 35 -7.49 13.30 4.19
C GLY A 35 -8.91 12.79 4.52
N GLU A 36 -9.88 13.62 4.87
CA GLU A 36 -11.29 13.18 4.93
C GLU A 36 -11.78 12.82 3.51
N GLY A 37 -11.65 11.55 3.14
CA GLY A 37 -12.16 11.01 1.87
C GLY A 37 -11.11 10.54 0.87
N LEU A 38 -9.80 10.66 1.14
CA LEU A 38 -8.75 10.18 0.24
C LEU A 38 -8.24 8.80 0.64
N GLU A 39 -8.15 7.89 -0.34
CA GLU A 39 -7.59 6.56 -0.12
C GLU A 39 -6.10 6.53 -0.43
N LYS A 40 -5.62 7.04 -1.56
CA LYS A 40 -4.18 7.00 -1.89
C LYS A 40 -3.75 8.05 -2.89
N VAL A 41 -2.53 8.57 -2.76
CA VAL A 41 -1.95 9.59 -3.65
C VAL A 41 -0.65 9.10 -4.27
N VAL A 42 -0.44 9.43 -5.55
CA VAL A 42 0.77 9.13 -6.31
C VAL A 42 1.21 10.36 -7.10
N VAL A 43 2.51 10.62 -7.14
CA VAL A 43 3.11 11.70 -7.92
C VAL A 43 4.00 11.13 -9.02
N HIS A 44 3.85 11.62 -10.27
CA HIS A 44 4.63 11.14 -11.42
C HIS A 44 4.72 12.19 -12.57
N PRO A 45 5.82 12.28 -13.35
CA PRO A 45 7.12 11.68 -13.07
C PRO A 45 7.75 12.35 -11.85
N TYR A 46 8.38 11.56 -11.00
CA TYR A 46 9.20 12.13 -9.94
C TYR A 46 10.55 12.54 -10.52
N CYS A 47 10.88 13.83 -10.48
CA CYS A 47 12.21 14.27 -10.87
C CYS A 47 12.65 15.46 -10.03
N VAL A 48 13.73 15.26 -9.28
CA VAL A 48 14.43 16.30 -8.47
C VAL A 48 14.98 17.42 -9.36
N ARG A 49 15.13 17.17 -10.67
CA ARG A 49 15.65 18.11 -11.68
C ARG A 49 14.66 18.41 -12.81
N ALA A 50 13.42 17.91 -12.76
CA ALA A 50 12.44 18.34 -13.75
C ALA A 50 12.13 19.80 -13.47
N ASP A 51 11.82 20.52 -14.55
CA ASP A 51 11.01 21.70 -14.44
C ASP A 51 9.83 21.40 -13.52
N GLN A 52 9.65 22.20 -12.46
CA GLN A 52 8.55 22.05 -11.51
C GLN A 52 7.15 22.09 -12.18
N HIS A 53 7.13 22.40 -13.49
CA HIS A 53 5.98 22.55 -14.37
C HIS A 53 5.45 21.23 -14.98
N GLN A 54 6.07 20.07 -14.74
CA GLN A 54 5.62 18.78 -15.30
C GLN A 54 5.10 17.78 -14.25
N CYS A 55 4.94 18.19 -12.99
CA CYS A 55 4.45 17.32 -11.93
C CYS A 55 2.95 17.00 -12.12
N LEU A 56 2.62 15.70 -12.12
CA LEU A 56 1.24 15.21 -12.06
C LEU A 56 0.99 14.55 -10.71
N VAL A 57 -0.12 14.93 -10.08
CA VAL A 57 -0.62 14.29 -8.87
C VAL A 57 -1.86 13.48 -9.25
N TYR A 58 -1.89 12.23 -8.82
CA TYR A 58 -3.04 11.34 -8.96
C TYR A 58 -3.53 10.96 -7.57
N PHE A 59 -4.83 10.81 -7.40
CA PHE A 59 -5.36 10.19 -6.20
C PHE A 59 -6.55 9.28 -6.48
N ILE A 60 -6.74 8.31 -5.59
CA ILE A 60 -7.97 7.54 -5.46
C ILE A 60 -8.64 7.94 -4.15
N ASP A 61 -9.93 8.25 -4.19
CA ASP A 61 -10.74 8.54 -3.00
C ASP A 61 -11.30 7.25 -2.35
N VAL A 62 -11.90 7.36 -1.16
CA VAL A 62 -12.43 6.22 -0.39
C VAL A 62 -13.59 5.47 -1.06
N VAL A 63 -14.21 6.09 -2.07
CA VAL A 63 -15.28 5.50 -2.90
C VAL A 63 -14.76 5.01 -4.26
N GLY A 64 -13.44 5.10 -4.50
CA GLY A 64 -12.77 4.56 -5.66
C GLY A 64 -12.80 5.46 -6.89
N GLN A 65 -13.04 6.78 -6.75
CA GLN A 65 -12.86 7.74 -7.84
C GLN A 65 -11.39 8.03 -8.06
N LEU A 66 -10.96 8.00 -9.31
CA LEU A 66 -9.61 8.35 -9.73
C LEU A 66 -9.61 9.78 -10.28
N CYS A 67 -8.74 10.61 -9.73
CA CYS A 67 -8.54 12.00 -10.15
C CYS A 67 -7.08 12.27 -10.44
N TYR A 68 -6.83 13.32 -11.24
CA TYR A 68 -5.49 13.87 -11.43
C TYR A 68 -5.50 15.39 -11.41
N TRP A 69 -4.33 15.96 -11.13
CA TRP A 69 -4.05 17.38 -11.17
C TRP A 69 -2.67 17.60 -11.77
N LYS A 70 -2.56 18.61 -12.63
CA LYS A 70 -1.31 19.06 -13.22
C LYS A 70 -0.88 20.35 -12.55
N TYR A 71 0.43 20.59 -12.49
CA TYR A 71 0.94 21.87 -12.04
C TYR A 71 0.28 23.05 -12.78
N GLY A 72 -0.38 23.92 -12.02
CA GLY A 72 -1.08 25.10 -12.54
C GLY A 72 -2.56 24.89 -12.88
N ASP A 73 -3.10 23.68 -12.75
CA ASP A 73 -4.55 23.48 -12.84
C ASP A 73 -5.26 24.12 -11.63
N GLU A 74 -6.39 24.78 -11.86
CA GLU A 74 -7.22 25.31 -10.76
C GLU A 74 -8.07 24.22 -10.09
N ASN A 75 -8.41 23.17 -10.84
CA ASN A 75 -9.35 22.13 -10.42
C ASN A 75 -8.81 20.73 -10.74
N TRP A 76 -9.26 19.74 -9.98
CA TRP A 76 -9.00 18.33 -10.25
C TRP A 76 -9.79 17.84 -11.46
N SER A 77 -9.19 16.95 -12.24
CA SER A 77 -9.82 16.27 -13.37
C SER A 77 -10.14 14.81 -13.02
N HIS A 78 -11.34 14.35 -13.37
CA HIS A 78 -11.80 12.99 -13.07
C HIS A 78 -11.49 12.01 -14.20
N LEU A 79 -11.07 10.80 -13.84
CA LEU A 79 -10.78 9.67 -14.76
C LEU A 79 -11.76 8.50 -14.60
N GLY A 80 -12.84 8.70 -13.84
CA GLY A 80 -13.86 7.70 -13.55
C GLY A 80 -13.68 7.04 -12.17
N GLY A 81 -14.43 5.98 -11.92
CA GLY A 81 -14.41 5.29 -10.62
C GLY A 81 -14.45 3.77 -10.72
N GLY A 82 -14.42 3.12 -9.55
CA GLY A 82 -14.35 1.67 -9.41
C GLY A 82 -12.93 1.12 -9.27
N TYR A 83 -12.00 1.97 -8.84
CA TYR A 83 -10.61 1.60 -8.60
C TYR A 83 -10.37 1.35 -7.11
N ASP A 84 -9.59 0.31 -6.81
CA ASP A 84 -9.24 -0.07 -5.44
C ASP A 84 -7.87 0.48 -5.01
N ASP A 85 -6.92 0.62 -5.94
CA ASP A 85 -5.56 1.05 -5.61
C ASP A 85 -4.80 1.62 -6.83
N ILE A 86 -3.76 2.41 -6.56
CA ILE A 86 -2.88 3.08 -7.52
C ILE A 86 -1.41 2.92 -7.11
N VAL A 87 -0.50 2.76 -8.08
CA VAL A 87 0.95 2.63 -7.84
C VAL A 87 1.74 3.10 -9.05
N VAL A 88 3.00 3.52 -8.86
CA VAL A 88 3.95 3.68 -9.97
C VAL A 88 4.71 2.38 -10.16
N TYR A 89 4.47 1.69 -11.27
CA TYR A 89 5.17 0.47 -11.63
C TYR A 89 5.91 0.65 -12.96
N GLN A 90 7.22 0.41 -12.95
CA GLN A 90 8.09 0.56 -14.14
C GLN A 90 7.95 1.93 -14.85
N GLY A 91 7.87 3.01 -14.07
CA GLY A 91 7.74 4.37 -14.61
C GLY A 91 6.38 4.68 -15.24
N LYS A 92 5.35 3.88 -14.92
CA LYS A 92 3.97 4.13 -15.33
C LYS A 92 3.06 4.16 -14.12
N VAL A 93 2.09 5.08 -14.14
CA VAL A 93 1.03 5.12 -13.15
C VAL A 93 0.03 4.02 -13.49
N CYS A 94 -0.12 3.06 -12.58
CA CYS A 94 -0.99 1.91 -12.71
C CYS A 94 -2.10 1.95 -11.68
N VAL A 95 -3.31 1.58 -12.09
CA VAL A 95 -4.49 1.47 -11.22
C VAL A 95 -5.07 0.08 -11.32
N THR A 96 -5.63 -0.43 -10.22
CA THR A 96 -6.37 -1.69 -10.21
C THR A 96 -7.86 -1.47 -9.97
N ASP A 97 -8.68 -2.24 -10.67
CA ASP A 97 -10.12 -2.31 -10.42
C ASP A 97 -10.45 -3.33 -9.31
N GLN A 98 -11.73 -3.37 -8.90
CA GLN A 98 -12.27 -4.31 -7.91
C GLN A 98 -12.06 -5.81 -8.25
N PHE A 99 -11.84 -6.12 -9.53
CA PHE A 99 -11.58 -7.47 -10.02
C PHE A 99 -10.08 -7.81 -10.03
N GLY A 100 -9.22 -6.87 -9.63
CA GLY A 100 -7.77 -7.03 -9.62
C GLY A 100 -7.13 -6.86 -10.99
N SER A 101 -7.86 -6.34 -11.97
CA SER A 101 -7.28 -6.04 -13.27
C SER A 101 -6.57 -4.70 -13.24
N VAL A 102 -5.42 -4.61 -13.90
CA VAL A 102 -4.55 -3.43 -13.88
C VAL A 102 -4.52 -2.75 -15.23
N SER A 103 -4.60 -1.42 -15.18
CA SER A 103 -4.46 -0.52 -16.32
C SER A 103 -3.38 0.51 -16.01
N TRP A 104 -2.61 0.94 -17.00
CA TRP A 104 -1.78 2.15 -16.85
C TRP A 104 -2.48 3.36 -17.45
N ILE A 105 -2.13 4.55 -16.95
CA ILE A 105 -2.59 5.83 -17.48
C ILE A 105 -1.57 6.29 -18.52
N ASP A 106 -2.00 6.52 -19.76
CA ASP A 106 -1.16 7.10 -20.81
C ASP A 106 -1.05 8.63 -20.71
N SER A 107 -0.22 9.24 -21.57
CA SER A 107 0.00 10.69 -21.56
C SER A 107 -1.23 11.53 -21.97
N SER A 108 -2.26 10.88 -22.54
CA SER A 108 -3.55 11.51 -22.86
C SER A 108 -4.58 11.27 -21.75
N PHE A 109 -4.15 10.78 -20.59
CA PHE A 109 -4.99 10.41 -19.45
C PHE A 109 -6.03 9.33 -19.76
N LYS A 110 -5.74 8.46 -20.73
CA LYS A 110 -6.58 7.29 -21.00
C LYS A 110 -6.01 6.06 -20.32
N LEU A 111 -6.91 5.21 -19.85
CA LEU A 111 -6.58 3.95 -19.22
C LEU A 111 -6.39 2.85 -20.26
N GLN A 112 -5.24 2.20 -20.20
CA GLN A 112 -4.90 1.07 -21.05
C GLN A 112 -4.78 -0.18 -20.18
N LYS A 113 -5.79 -1.04 -20.24
CA LYS A 113 -5.82 -2.30 -19.50
C LYS A 113 -4.79 -3.26 -20.09
N PHE A 114 -3.97 -3.86 -19.22
CA PHE A 114 -2.93 -4.79 -19.67
C PHE A 114 -2.91 -6.11 -18.90
N SER A 115 -3.52 -6.19 -17.71
CA SER A 115 -3.67 -7.46 -17.00
C SER A 115 -5.09 -8.02 -17.11
N LEU A 116 -5.18 -9.34 -17.02
CA LEU A 116 -6.45 -10.01 -16.77
C LEU A 116 -6.91 -9.76 -15.32
N SER A 117 -8.20 -9.95 -15.06
CA SER A 117 -8.73 -10.01 -13.71
C SER A 117 -8.11 -11.16 -12.93
N ILE A 118 -8.05 -11.03 -11.62
CA ILE A 118 -7.61 -12.12 -10.76
C ILE A 118 -8.70 -13.21 -10.81
N ASP A 119 -8.31 -14.42 -11.21
CA ASP A 119 -9.17 -15.61 -11.07
C ASP A 119 -9.17 -16.08 -9.60
N ALA A 120 -9.78 -15.26 -8.75
CA ALA A 120 -9.98 -15.58 -7.34
C ALA A 120 -11.23 -16.46 -7.26
N GLY A 121 -11.09 -17.77 -7.47
CA GLY A 121 -12.19 -18.73 -7.33
C GLY A 121 -13.07 -18.45 -6.10
N SER A 122 -14.38 -18.73 -6.21
CA SER A 122 -15.42 -18.06 -5.42
C SER A 122 -15.11 -17.99 -3.91
N CYS A 123 -14.68 -16.81 -3.46
CA CYS A 123 -14.59 -16.54 -2.04
C CYS A 123 -16.01 -16.22 -1.55
N ARG A 124 -16.54 -17.04 -0.63
CA ARG A 124 -17.84 -16.82 0.01
C ARG A 124 -17.74 -15.72 1.06
N CYS A 125 -17.47 -14.48 0.65
CA CYS A 125 -17.48 -13.30 1.52
C CYS A 125 -18.64 -12.38 1.14
N HIS A 126 -19.26 -11.77 2.14
CA HIS A 126 -20.44 -10.93 1.97
C HIS A 126 -20.12 -9.45 1.79
N ARG A 127 -18.88 -9.01 1.97
CA ARG A 127 -18.51 -7.58 1.96
C ARG A 127 -17.11 -7.30 1.42
N ARG A 128 -17.05 -6.17 0.68
CA ARG A 128 -15.91 -5.41 0.15
C ARG A 128 -14.62 -6.22 -0.02
N HIS A 129 -14.36 -6.65 -1.25
CA HIS A 129 -13.03 -7.06 -1.68
C HIS A 129 -12.25 -5.81 -2.02
N ARG A 130 -11.05 -5.65 -1.46
CA ARG A 130 -10.12 -4.63 -1.92
C ARG A 130 -8.89 -5.28 -2.52
N LYS A 131 -8.42 -4.73 -3.63
CA LYS A 131 -7.16 -5.12 -4.27
C LYS A 131 -6.10 -4.10 -3.96
N ARG A 132 -5.09 -4.50 -3.18
CA ARG A 132 -3.97 -3.64 -2.80
C ARG A 132 -2.76 -3.97 -3.66
N LEU A 133 -2.19 -2.98 -4.32
CA LEU A 133 -0.98 -3.14 -5.13
C LEU A 133 0.26 -2.91 -4.27
N VAL A 134 1.21 -3.83 -4.36
CA VAL A 134 2.50 -3.77 -3.67
C VAL A 134 3.61 -4.03 -4.67
N ILE A 135 4.67 -3.24 -4.64
CA ILE A 135 5.88 -3.50 -5.41
C ILE A 135 6.91 -4.11 -4.47
N SER A 136 7.46 -5.27 -4.84
CA SER A 136 8.57 -5.90 -4.13
C SER A 136 9.59 -6.43 -5.11
N SER A 137 10.88 -6.13 -4.87
CA SER A 137 12.00 -6.60 -5.69
C SER A 137 11.80 -6.37 -7.20
N GLY A 138 11.16 -5.24 -7.55
CA GLY A 138 10.87 -4.85 -8.92
C GLY A 138 9.65 -5.52 -9.56
N ASP A 139 8.97 -6.43 -8.87
CA ASP A 139 7.74 -7.09 -9.33
C ASP A 139 6.48 -6.46 -8.74
N LEU A 140 5.39 -6.54 -9.50
CA LEU A 140 4.07 -6.08 -9.07
C LEU A 140 3.27 -7.23 -8.46
N TYR A 141 2.74 -6.98 -7.27
CA TYR A 141 1.85 -7.87 -6.55
C TYR A 141 0.49 -7.22 -6.35
N ALA A 142 -0.56 -8.03 -6.41
CA ALA A 142 -1.88 -7.68 -5.93
C ALA A 142 -2.20 -8.53 -4.69
N VAL A 143 -2.62 -7.88 -3.61
CA VAL A 143 -3.16 -8.54 -2.43
C VAL A 143 -4.67 -8.37 -2.46
N ASP A 144 -5.39 -9.49 -2.57
CA ASP A 144 -6.84 -9.54 -2.39
C ASP A 144 -7.14 -9.63 -0.90
N GLU A 145 -7.70 -8.56 -0.37
CA GLU A 145 -8.18 -8.45 1.00
C GLU A 145 -9.69 -8.67 1.02
N CYS A 146 -10.15 -9.70 1.72
CA CYS A 146 -11.57 -10.00 1.88
C CYS A 146 -11.94 -10.21 3.35
N ILE A 147 -13.18 -9.87 3.71
CA ILE A 147 -13.70 -10.09 5.06
C ILE A 147 -14.57 -11.34 5.05
N ARG A 148 -14.16 -12.37 5.79
CA ARG A 148 -14.91 -13.64 5.91
C ARG A 148 -16.14 -13.48 6.80
N HIS A 149 -17.04 -14.46 6.72
CA HIS A 149 -18.09 -14.64 7.72
C HIS A 149 -17.47 -14.69 9.12
N GLY A 150 -17.92 -13.81 10.02
CA GLY A 150 -17.32 -13.61 11.35
C GLY A 150 -16.41 -12.39 11.48
N GLY A 151 -16.20 -11.62 10.41
CA GLY A 151 -15.49 -10.33 10.47
C GLY A 151 -13.97 -10.42 10.35
N ALA A 152 -13.39 -11.62 10.35
CA ALA A 152 -11.96 -11.82 10.16
C ALA A 152 -11.51 -11.46 8.75
N ARG A 153 -10.43 -10.69 8.62
CA ARG A 153 -9.79 -10.38 7.35
C ARG A 153 -9.01 -11.59 6.83
N HIS A 154 -9.05 -11.80 5.53
CA HIS A 154 -8.33 -12.88 4.87
C HIS A 154 -7.65 -12.34 3.63
N PHE A 155 -6.45 -12.84 3.38
CA PHE A 155 -5.59 -12.33 2.32
C PHE A 155 -5.17 -13.42 1.37
N ARG A 156 -5.09 -13.06 0.09
CA ARG A 156 -4.41 -13.83 -0.96
C ARG A 156 -3.47 -12.89 -1.70
N ALA A 157 -2.24 -13.33 -1.93
CA ALA A 157 -1.27 -12.56 -2.70
C ALA A 157 -1.11 -13.17 -4.09
N TYR A 158 -0.98 -12.30 -5.09
CA TYR A 158 -0.80 -12.66 -6.49
C TYR A 158 0.38 -11.90 -7.05
N ARG A 159 1.31 -12.59 -7.70
CA ARG A 159 2.39 -11.96 -8.46
C ARG A 159 1.96 -11.85 -9.92
N LEU A 160 2.21 -10.70 -10.55
CA LEU A 160 1.93 -10.51 -11.96
C LEU A 160 3.01 -11.18 -12.80
N ASP A 161 2.61 -12.13 -13.63
CA ASP A 161 3.47 -12.72 -14.64
C ASP A 161 3.65 -11.71 -15.79
N ARG A 162 4.91 -11.38 -16.11
CA ARG A 162 5.22 -10.33 -17.10
C ARG A 162 5.10 -10.81 -18.55
N GLU A 163 5.17 -12.12 -18.78
CA GLU A 163 5.12 -12.68 -20.13
C GLU A 163 3.69 -12.74 -20.63
N CYS A 164 2.77 -13.15 -19.75
CA CYS A 164 1.36 -13.34 -20.10
C CYS A 164 0.39 -12.33 -19.46
N TRP A 165 0.89 -11.44 -18.59
CA TRP A 165 0.10 -10.45 -17.84
C TRP A 165 -1.06 -11.05 -17.04
N ARG A 166 -0.80 -12.25 -16.49
CA ARG A 166 -1.74 -12.99 -15.65
C ARG A 166 -1.27 -13.02 -14.21
N TRP A 167 -2.24 -13.08 -13.32
CA TRP A 167 -1.99 -13.22 -11.90
C TRP A 167 -1.73 -14.67 -11.53
N LYS A 168 -0.60 -14.91 -10.85
CA LYS A 168 -0.29 -16.20 -10.23
C LYS A 168 -0.39 -16.06 -8.71
N GLU A 169 -1.28 -16.83 -8.09
CA GLU A 169 -1.36 -16.86 -6.62
C GLU A 169 -0.03 -17.37 -6.04
N VAL A 170 0.48 -16.67 -5.04
CA VAL A 170 1.70 -17.03 -4.31
C VAL A 170 1.39 -17.26 -2.84
N ARG A 171 2.05 -18.26 -2.25
CA ARG A 171 2.03 -18.53 -0.81
C ARG A 171 3.29 -18.08 -0.10
N SER A 172 4.33 -17.76 -0.87
CA SER A 172 5.59 -17.26 -0.37
C SER A 172 5.96 -15.98 -1.13
N LEU A 173 6.32 -14.96 -0.36
CA LEU A 173 6.96 -13.72 -0.75
C LEU A 173 8.48 -13.79 -0.53
N GLY A 174 8.98 -14.95 -0.07
CA GLY A 174 10.37 -15.17 0.32
C GLY A 174 10.70 -14.36 1.57
N ASN A 175 11.80 -13.62 1.50
CA ASN A 175 12.19 -12.72 2.59
C ASN A 175 11.34 -11.44 2.67
N SER A 176 10.35 -11.23 1.82
CA SER A 176 9.53 -10.02 1.89
C SER A 176 8.36 -10.15 2.85
N ALA A 177 8.10 -9.09 3.60
CA ALA A 177 6.89 -8.84 4.36
C ALA A 177 6.12 -7.67 3.73
N PHE A 178 4.81 -7.80 3.58
CA PHE A 178 3.97 -6.74 3.03
C PHE A 178 3.25 -6.00 4.15
N PHE A 179 3.14 -4.68 4.03
CA PHE A 179 2.50 -3.81 5.00
C PHE A 179 1.34 -3.08 4.33
N LEU A 180 0.13 -3.26 4.86
CA LEU A 180 -1.12 -2.71 4.34
C LEU A 180 -1.77 -1.81 5.40
N GLY A 181 -1.62 -0.50 5.23
CA GLY A 181 -2.26 0.53 6.07
C GLY A 181 -3.47 1.17 5.38
N ASN A 182 -4.12 2.13 6.04
CA ASN A 182 -5.11 2.96 5.35
C ASN A 182 -4.39 3.78 4.27
N GLY A 183 -4.68 3.47 2.99
CA GLY A 183 -4.03 4.11 1.85
C GLY A 183 -2.59 3.75 1.52
N ARG A 184 -1.95 2.95 2.36
CA ARG A 184 -0.52 2.62 2.27
C ARG A 184 -0.33 1.15 1.97
N SER A 185 0.54 0.84 1.02
CA SER A 185 0.88 -0.54 0.65
C SER A 185 2.35 -0.57 0.24
N PHE A 186 3.20 -1.22 1.03
CA PHE A 186 4.63 -1.35 0.72
C PHE A 186 5.19 -2.71 1.16
N ALA A 187 6.37 -3.05 0.67
CA ALA A 187 7.08 -4.28 1.02
C ALA A 187 8.41 -3.94 1.70
N VAL A 188 8.79 -4.76 2.68
CA VAL A 188 10.09 -4.66 3.36
C VAL A 188 10.73 -6.04 3.39
N PRO A 189 12.05 -6.17 3.21
CA PRO A 189 12.74 -7.40 3.58
C PRO A 189 12.59 -7.64 5.08
N ALA A 190 12.05 -8.78 5.48
CA ALA A 190 11.81 -9.15 6.88
C ALA A 190 13.09 -9.06 7.72
N THR A 191 14.24 -9.37 7.14
CA THR A 191 15.56 -9.21 7.78
C THR A 191 15.93 -7.77 8.14
N GLU A 192 15.24 -6.75 7.60
CA GLU A 192 15.49 -5.34 7.92
C GLU A 192 14.71 -4.85 9.15
N ILE A 193 13.68 -5.58 9.59
CA ILE A 193 12.87 -5.21 10.75
C ILE A 193 12.83 -6.37 11.75
N ASP A 194 13.35 -6.13 12.95
CA ASP A 194 13.33 -7.12 14.02
C ASP A 194 11.88 -7.48 14.44
N GLY A 195 11.60 -8.76 14.61
CA GLY A 195 10.24 -9.27 14.81
C GLY A 195 9.37 -9.33 13.55
N CYS A 196 9.91 -8.97 12.38
CA CYS A 196 9.25 -9.16 11.09
C CYS A 196 9.55 -10.55 10.52
N GLU A 197 8.54 -11.20 9.95
CA GLU A 197 8.67 -12.48 9.28
C GLU A 197 8.39 -12.32 7.78
N GLY A 198 9.17 -13.04 6.97
CA GLY A 198 8.88 -13.19 5.55
C GLY A 198 7.57 -13.94 5.34
N ASP A 199 7.03 -13.90 4.13
CA ASP A 199 5.76 -14.54 3.76
C ASP A 199 4.53 -14.02 4.55
N CYS A 200 4.67 -12.90 5.27
CA CYS A 200 3.61 -12.31 6.06
C CYS A 200 3.06 -11.01 5.48
N ILE A 201 1.78 -10.78 5.74
CA ILE A 201 1.07 -9.52 5.49
C ILE A 201 0.73 -8.90 6.84
N TYR A 202 1.32 -7.75 7.13
CA TYR A 202 1.02 -6.90 8.27
C TYR A 202 -0.02 -5.88 7.86
N TYR A 203 -1.07 -5.71 8.65
CA TYR A 203 -2.14 -4.78 8.32
C TYR A 203 -2.72 -4.09 9.55
N VAL A 204 -3.26 -2.89 9.34
CA VAL A 204 -3.95 -2.13 10.39
C VAL A 204 -5.41 -2.58 10.46
N GLU A 205 -5.80 -3.09 11.63
CA GLU A 205 -7.19 -3.34 11.98
C GLU A 205 -7.78 -2.12 12.68
N ASN A 206 -8.79 -1.51 12.06
CA ASN A 206 -9.54 -0.43 12.70
C ASN A 206 -10.54 -1.08 13.68
N ALA A 207 -10.36 -0.86 14.99
CA ALA A 207 -11.38 -1.20 15.97
C ALA A 207 -12.70 -0.47 15.61
N SER A 208 -13.83 -1.17 15.71
CA SER A 208 -15.14 -0.61 15.42
C SER A 208 -15.46 0.60 16.31
N SER A 209 -16.33 1.47 15.81
CA SER A 209 -16.72 2.82 16.27
C SER A 209 -17.28 2.97 17.70
N TYR A 210 -17.03 2.03 18.62
CA TYR A 210 -17.51 2.09 20.01
C TYR A 210 -16.46 2.57 21.03
N SER A 211 -15.21 2.77 20.59
CA SER A 211 -14.13 3.26 21.46
C SER A 211 -13.71 4.65 21.00
N SER A 212 -13.87 5.64 21.89
CA SER A 212 -13.34 7.02 21.72
C SER A 212 -11.81 7.10 21.72
N TYR A 213 -11.13 5.97 21.89
CA TYR A 213 -9.69 5.83 21.73
C TYR A 213 -9.45 5.05 20.44
N PHE A 214 -8.92 5.69 19.40
CA PHE A 214 -8.48 5.03 18.17
C PHE A 214 -7.16 4.30 18.48
N TRP A 215 -7.24 3.06 18.94
CA TRP A 215 -6.07 2.18 18.94
C TRP A 215 -6.05 1.46 17.60
N GLU A 216 -5.10 1.85 16.75
CA GLU A 216 -4.77 1.07 15.55
C GLU A 216 -4.05 -0.19 16.00
N ASP A 217 -4.63 -1.35 15.74
CA ASP A 217 -3.98 -2.63 16.05
C ASP A 217 -3.33 -3.19 14.79
N VAL A 218 -2.04 -3.53 14.90
CA VAL A 218 -1.33 -4.17 13.79
C VAL A 218 -1.46 -5.67 13.97
N LYS A 219 -1.99 -6.33 12.94
CA LYS A 219 -2.12 -7.78 12.87
C LYS A 219 -1.24 -8.33 11.76
N ALA A 220 -0.80 -9.57 11.92
CA ALA A 220 -0.07 -10.29 10.90
C ALA A 220 -0.93 -11.44 10.34
N PHE A 221 -0.80 -11.71 9.06
CA PHE A 221 -1.36 -12.87 8.37
C PHE A 221 -0.26 -13.63 7.64
N SER A 222 -0.10 -14.91 7.94
CA SER A 222 0.83 -15.80 7.25
C SER A 222 0.22 -16.29 5.93
N LEU A 223 0.89 -16.03 4.81
CA LEU A 223 0.47 -16.55 3.51
C LEU A 223 0.69 -18.06 3.38
N THR A 224 1.71 -18.57 4.07
CA THR A 224 2.05 -19.99 4.15
C THR A 224 0.97 -20.75 4.93
N ASP A 225 0.67 -20.31 6.15
CA ASP A 225 -0.25 -21.00 7.06
C ASP A 225 -1.73 -20.64 6.84
N ARG A 226 -1.98 -19.55 6.11
CA ARG A 226 -3.31 -18.96 5.86
C ARG A 226 -4.06 -18.59 7.15
N GLY A 227 -3.32 -18.13 8.15
CA GLY A 227 -3.83 -17.77 9.47
C GLY A 227 -3.25 -16.47 10.01
N HIS A 228 -3.94 -15.90 11.00
CA HIS A 228 -3.42 -14.75 11.75
C HIS A 228 -2.33 -15.17 12.73
N LYS A 229 -1.38 -14.26 12.93
CA LYS A 229 -0.30 -14.38 13.91
C LYS A 229 -0.39 -13.21 14.89
N ASP A 230 0.03 -13.47 16.12
CA ASP A 230 0.25 -12.41 17.10
C ASP A 230 1.46 -11.58 16.67
N VAL A 231 1.39 -10.27 16.89
CA VAL A 231 2.45 -9.32 16.54
C VAL A 231 3.05 -8.80 17.84
N ASP A 232 4.37 -8.83 17.94
CA ASP A 232 5.07 -8.34 19.12
C ASP A 232 4.81 -6.85 19.34
N PHE A 233 4.61 -6.47 20.60
CA PHE A 233 4.25 -5.11 21.01
C PHE A 233 5.25 -4.03 20.53
N TRP A 234 6.53 -4.37 20.41
CA TRP A 234 7.58 -3.47 19.91
C TRP A 234 7.39 -3.08 18.45
N PHE A 235 6.95 -4.03 17.63
CA PHE A 235 6.69 -3.82 16.21
C PHE A 235 5.49 -2.90 15.98
N ILE A 236 4.47 -3.01 16.84
CA ILE A 236 3.30 -2.13 16.83
C ILE A 236 3.69 -0.67 17.13
N SER A 237 4.62 -0.45 18.06
CA SER A 237 5.14 0.90 18.40
C SER A 237 5.90 1.54 17.23
N LEU A 238 6.64 0.75 16.44
CA LEU A 238 7.35 1.24 15.25
C LEU A 238 6.37 1.75 14.18
N MET A 239 5.29 1.00 13.92
CA MET A 239 4.27 1.37 12.93
C MET A 239 3.42 2.58 13.36
N LYS A 240 3.14 2.72 14.66
CA LYS A 240 2.32 3.82 15.21
C LYS A 240 3.03 5.18 15.21
N ARG A 241 4.36 5.20 15.25
CA ARG A 241 5.12 6.44 15.46
C ARG A 241 5.37 7.28 14.22
N GLY A 242 4.95 6.87 13.02
CA GLY A 242 5.10 7.68 11.80
C GLY A 242 6.51 8.25 11.56
N ALA A 243 7.53 7.68 12.21
CA ALA A 243 8.87 8.24 12.30
C ALA A 243 9.70 7.75 11.11
N ILE A 244 9.19 8.01 9.91
CA ILE A 244 10.00 8.13 8.69
C ILE A 244 9.48 9.38 7.98
N THR A 245 9.66 10.53 8.65
CA THR A 245 9.75 11.82 7.98
C THR A 245 11.23 12.07 7.81
N LEU A 246 11.73 11.96 6.57
CA LEU A 246 12.98 12.60 6.19
C LEU A 246 12.55 13.92 5.53
N GLU A 247 12.95 15.02 6.16
CA GLU A 247 12.87 16.38 5.58
C GLU A 247 13.56 16.46 4.21
#